data_AF-A0A166EJF1-F1
#
_entry.id   AF-A0A166EJF1-F1
#
_cell.length_a   1.000
_cell.length_b   1.000
_cell.length_c   1.000
_cell.angle_alpha   90.00
_cell.angle_beta   90.00
_cell.angle_gamma   90.00
#
_symmetry.space_group_name_H-M   'P 1'
#
loop_
_entity.id
_entity.type
_entity.pdbx_description
1 polymer ?
#
loop_
_entity_poly.entity_id
_entity_poly.type
_entity_poly.pdbx_seq_one_letter_code
_entity_poly.pdbx_strand_id
1 'polypeptide(L)'
;MRYEDVNSNQELNQKVTDYVALGYKVENRTSSYARLVKNDFSWGIFVVLFLFLFIIGALIYWAVKSGNKDEIIIRVKENDTPNPIISSNAIKYCTKCGGAINSEETKFCPECGTEIN
;
A
#
# COMPACT_ATOMS: atom_id res chain seq x y z
N MET A 1 28.22 -28.76 -19.10
CA MET A 1 28.93 -29.74 -18.26
C MET A 1 30.40 -29.69 -18.65
N ARG A 2 31.31 -29.52 -17.68
CA ARG A 2 32.75 -29.48 -17.93
C ARG A 2 33.34 -30.83 -17.55
N TYR A 3 34.10 -31.44 -18.45
CA TYR A 3 34.85 -32.65 -18.20
C TYR A 3 36.30 -32.29 -17.94
N GLU A 4 36.93 -33.02 -17.02
CA GLU A 4 38.33 -32.81 -16.73
C GLU A 4 38.99 -34.17 -16.49
N ASP A 5 39.88 -34.53 -17.41
CA ASP A 5 40.59 -35.80 -17.37
C ASP A 5 41.74 -35.75 -16.36
N VAL A 6 42.01 -36.88 -15.72
CA VAL A 6 43.07 -37.06 -14.73
C VAL A 6 43.83 -38.35 -15.04
N ASN A 7 45.14 -38.37 -14.80
CA ASN A 7 46.01 -39.48 -15.22
C ASN A 7 46.09 -40.60 -14.19
N SER A 8 45.57 -40.39 -12.97
CA SER A 8 45.67 -41.33 -11.85
C SER A 8 44.51 -41.22 -10.86
N ASN A 9 44.22 -42.33 -10.16
CA ASN A 9 43.26 -42.35 -9.05
C ASN A 9 43.69 -41.45 -7.87
N GLN A 10 45.00 -41.23 -7.69
CA GLN A 10 45.49 -40.28 -6.68
C GLN A 10 45.13 -38.84 -7.05
N GLU A 11 45.36 -38.46 -8.31
CA GLU A 11 44.96 -37.14 -8.83
C GLU A 11 43.44 -36.93 -8.78
N LEU A 12 42.67 -37.97 -9.07
CA LEU A 12 41.20 -37.93 -8.95
C LEU A 12 40.77 -37.59 -7.52
N ASN A 13 41.32 -38.29 -6.53
CA ASN A 13 40.98 -38.05 -5.12
C ASN A 13 41.40 -36.66 -4.63
N GLN A 14 42.55 -36.16 -5.10
CA GLN A 14 42.99 -34.81 -4.79
C GLN A 14 42.02 -33.77 -5.36
N LYS A 15 41.71 -33.82 -6.67
CA LYS A 15 40.79 -32.87 -7.28
C LYS A 15 39.39 -32.93 -6.68
N VAL A 16 38.88 -34.11 -6.37
CA VAL A 16 37.58 -34.25 -5.69
C VAL A 16 37.61 -33.51 -4.36
N THR A 17 38.68 -33.63 -3.58
CA THR A 17 38.83 -32.94 -2.31
C THR A 17 38.87 -31.42 -2.50
N ASP A 18 39.60 -30.94 -3.51
CA ASP A 18 39.67 -29.52 -3.85
C ASP A 18 38.29 -28.96 -4.24
N TYR A 19 37.55 -29.65 -5.12
CA TYR A 19 36.21 -29.24 -5.52
C TYR A 19 35.21 -29.29 -4.36
N VAL A 20 35.33 -30.27 -3.46
CA VAL A 20 34.52 -30.31 -2.24
C VAL A 20 34.82 -29.12 -1.35
N ALA A 21 36.09 -28.72 -1.21
CA ALA A 21 36.49 -27.51 -0.48
C ALA A 21 35.93 -26.22 -1.13
N LEU A 22 35.75 -26.21 -2.46
CA LEU A 22 35.08 -25.13 -3.21
C LEU A 22 33.54 -25.14 -3.10
N GLY A 23 32.97 -26.06 -2.31
CA GLY A 23 31.54 -26.15 -2.03
C GLY A 23 30.74 -27.02 -3.00
N TYR A 24 31.41 -27.83 -3.83
CA TYR A 24 30.73 -28.83 -4.64
C TYR A 24 30.34 -30.03 -3.77
N LYS A 25 29.17 -30.61 -4.03
CA LYS A 25 28.73 -31.87 -3.41
C LYS A 25 29.02 -33.04 -4.34
N VAL A 26 29.48 -34.15 -3.78
CA VAL A 26 29.67 -35.40 -4.53
C VAL A 26 28.32 -36.11 -4.66
N GLU A 27 27.84 -36.29 -5.88
CA GLU A 27 26.58 -37.01 -6.15
C GLU A 27 26.82 -38.49 -6.44
N ASN A 28 27.89 -38.81 -7.14
CA ASN A 28 28.24 -40.19 -7.50
C ASN A 28 29.76 -40.34 -7.53
N ARG A 29 30.27 -41.47 -7.03
CA ARG A 29 31.70 -41.76 -6.95
C ARG A 29 31.96 -43.21 -7.32
N THR A 30 32.83 -43.39 -8.31
CA THR A 30 33.39 -44.70 -8.70
C THR A 30 34.91 -44.64 -8.54
N SER A 31 35.61 -45.76 -8.74
CA SER A 31 37.07 -45.81 -8.78
C SER A 31 37.69 -45.01 -9.93
N SER A 32 36.95 -44.74 -11.02
CA SER A 32 37.46 -44.08 -12.23
C SER A 32 36.91 -42.67 -12.51
N TYR A 33 35.86 -42.24 -11.81
CA TYR A 33 35.31 -40.88 -11.97
C TYR A 33 34.48 -40.47 -10.74
N ALA A 34 34.30 -39.15 -10.58
CA ALA A 34 33.43 -38.58 -9.55
C ALA A 34 32.58 -37.44 -10.15
N ARG A 35 31.27 -37.46 -9.87
CA ARG A 35 30.33 -36.40 -10.27
C ARG A 35 30.15 -35.41 -9.12
N LEU A 36 30.53 -34.17 -9.37
CA LEU A 36 30.48 -33.05 -8.43
C LEU A 36 29.47 -32.02 -8.93
N VAL A 37 28.56 -31.57 -8.06
CA VAL A 37 27.52 -30.58 -8.39
C VAL A 37 27.54 -29.46 -7.36
N LYS A 38 27.49 -28.22 -7.85
CA LYS A 38 27.38 -27.01 -7.02
C LYS A 38 26.05 -26.34 -7.32
N ASN A 39 25.26 -26.09 -6.28
CA ASN A 39 24.02 -25.33 -6.41
C ASN A 39 24.38 -23.85 -6.31
N ASP A 40 24.46 -23.18 -7.46
CA ASP A 40 24.58 -21.73 -7.47
C ASP A 40 23.20 -21.14 -7.20
N PHE A 41 23.06 -20.48 -6.05
CA PHE A 41 21.83 -19.80 -5.68
C PHE A 41 21.60 -18.61 -6.65
N SER A 42 20.54 -18.67 -7.44
CA SER A 42 20.24 -17.62 -8.42
C SER A 42 19.73 -16.36 -7.73
N TRP A 43 20.57 -15.32 -7.69
CA TRP A 43 20.21 -14.01 -7.16
C TRP A 43 18.95 -13.41 -7.81
N GLY A 44 18.63 -13.79 -9.05
CA GLY A 44 17.41 -13.37 -9.74
C GLY A 44 16.12 -13.76 -9.00
N ILE A 45 16.13 -14.87 -8.25
CA ILE A 45 14.93 -15.31 -7.52
C ILE A 45 14.56 -14.34 -6.39
N PHE A 46 15.56 -13.73 -5.74
CA PHE A 46 15.33 -12.75 -4.69
C PHE A 46 14.73 -11.47 -5.25
N VAL A 47 15.20 -11.02 -6.42
CA VAL A 47 14.67 -9.83 -7.08
C VAL A 47 13.19 -10.00 -7.40
N VAL A 48 12.81 -11.18 -7.93
CA VAL A 48 11.41 -11.50 -8.23
C VAL A 48 10.56 -11.54 -6.96
N LEU A 49 11.03 -12.23 -5.91
CA LEU A 49 10.30 -12.31 -4.63
C LEU A 49 10.08 -10.93 -3.99
N PHE A 50 11.09 -10.07 -3.98
CA PHE A 50 10.97 -8.71 -3.45
C PHE A 50 9.98 -7.87 -4.24
N LEU A 51 9.98 -7.99 -5.57
CA LEU A 51 9.05 -7.27 -6.44
C LEU A 51 7.60 -7.68 -6.13
N PHE A 52 7.34 -8.98 -5.95
CA PHE A 52 6.02 -9.47 -5.54
C PHE A 52 5.58 -8.92 -4.18
N LEU A 53 6.46 -8.89 -3.18
CA LEU A 53 6.13 -8.32 -1.87
C LEU A 53 5.81 -6.82 -1.94
N PHE A 54 6.54 -6.06 -2.77
CA PHE A 54 6.27 -4.64 -2.99
C PHE A 54 4.91 -4.41 -3.66
N ILE A 55 4.55 -5.22 -4.67
CA ILE A 55 3.24 -5.13 -5.32
C ILE A 55 2.13 -5.43 -4.32
N ILE A 56 2.25 -6.50 -3.55
CA ILE A 56 1.23 -6.90 -2.56
C ILE A 56 1.08 -5.81 -1.49
N GLY A 57 2.19 -5.27 -0.97
CA GLY A 57 2.18 -4.18 0.00
C GLY A 57 1.49 -2.91 -0.54
N ALA A 58 1.76 -2.55 -1.79
CA ALA A 58 1.11 -1.40 -2.44
C ALA A 58 -0.41 -1.60 -2.61
N LEU A 59 -0.84 -2.81 -2.97
CA LEU A 59 -2.27 -3.15 -3.09
C LEU A 59 -2.98 -3.05 -1.74
N ILE A 60 -2.40 -3.60 -0.68
CA ILE A 60 -2.96 -3.54 0.68
C ILE A 60 -3.07 -2.08 1.15
N TYR A 61 -2.00 -1.29 0.96
CA TYR A 61 -2.00 0.14 1.31
C TYR A 61 -3.11 0.91 0.59
N TRP A 62 -3.26 0.68 -0.71
CA TRP A 62 -4.29 1.32 -1.52
C TRP A 62 -5.71 0.93 -1.11
N ALA A 63 -5.93 -0.36 -0.78
CA ALA A 63 -7.21 -0.86 -0.30
C ALA A 63 -7.62 -0.21 1.02
N VAL A 64 -6.70 -0.14 2.01
CA VAL A 64 -6.97 0.48 3.32
C VAL A 64 -7.30 1.97 3.17
N LYS A 65 -6.53 2.68 2.34
CA LYS A 65 -6.75 4.11 2.09
C LYS A 65 -8.10 4.39 1.40
N SER A 66 -8.61 3.45 0.61
CA SER A 66 -9.86 3.63 -0.13
C SER A 66 -11.12 3.54 0.75
N GLY A 67 -11.01 2.98 1.95
CA GLY A 67 -12.15 2.67 2.81
C GLY A 67 -12.60 3.77 3.78
N ASN A 68 -11.82 4.82 4.02
CA ASN A 68 -12.14 5.82 5.05
C ASN A 68 -12.62 7.13 4.42
N LYS A 69 -13.93 7.25 4.21
CA LYS A 69 -14.59 8.47 3.74
C LYS A 69 -15.58 8.89 4.82
N ASP A 70 -15.19 9.89 5.62
CA ASP A 70 -16.04 10.46 6.65
C ASP A 70 -17.07 11.39 5.98
N GLU A 71 -18.32 10.95 5.83
CA GLU A 71 -19.41 11.81 5.36
C GLU A 71 -20.26 12.32 6.53
N ILE A 72 -20.39 13.65 6.64
CA ILE A 72 -21.23 14.30 7.63
C ILE A 72 -22.43 14.89 6.90
N ILE A 73 -23.61 14.30 7.11
CA ILE A 73 -24.87 14.81 6.55
C ILE A 73 -25.61 15.59 7.65
N ILE A 74 -25.61 16.92 7.54
CA ILE A 74 -26.38 17.80 8.42
C ILE A 74 -27.80 17.92 7.86
N ARG A 75 -28.82 17.44 8.60
CA ARG A 75 -30.24 17.61 8.24
C ARG A 75 -30.97 18.43 9.31
N VAL A 76 -31.87 19.29 8.86
CA VAL A 76 -32.81 20.06 9.71
C VAL A 76 -34.01 19.17 10.04
N LYS A 77 -34.45 19.16 11.31
CA LYS A 77 -35.66 18.42 11.72
C LYS A 77 -36.90 19.18 11.28
N GLU A 78 -37.61 18.66 10.28
CA GLU A 78 -38.94 19.12 9.88
C GLU A 78 -39.98 18.33 10.69
N ASN A 79 -40.69 19.02 11.57
CA ASN A 79 -41.80 18.44 12.34
C ASN A 79 -43.09 18.74 11.57
N ASP A 80 -43.60 17.74 10.85
CA ASP A 80 -44.87 17.82 10.13
C ASP A 80 -46.05 17.93 11.10
N THR A 81 -46.97 18.87 10.83
CA THR A 81 -48.42 18.64 10.57
C THR A 81 -49.18 19.99 10.55
N PRO A 82 -50.36 20.13 9.91
CA PRO A 82 -50.61 20.16 8.47
C PRO A 82 -51.32 21.47 8.00
N ASN A 83 -50.90 22.02 6.85
CA ASN A 83 -51.45 23.11 5.97
C ASN A 83 -52.71 23.91 6.44
N PRO A 84 -52.73 25.28 6.44
CA PRO A 84 -52.77 26.08 5.19
C PRO A 84 -51.90 27.37 5.18
N ILE A 85 -51.28 27.64 4.01
CA ILE A 85 -51.04 28.96 3.39
C ILE A 85 -50.49 30.08 4.31
N ILE A 86 -49.21 30.43 4.20
CA ILE A 86 -48.66 31.78 3.95
C ILE A 86 -47.13 31.69 3.78
N SER A 87 -46.68 32.13 2.61
CA SER A 87 -45.28 32.37 2.26
C SER A 87 -44.68 33.53 3.07
N SER A 88 -43.34 33.55 3.17
CA SER A 88 -42.45 34.62 3.67
C SER A 88 -42.06 34.61 5.15
N ASN A 89 -41.02 33.84 5.46
CA ASN A 89 -39.95 34.30 6.35
C ASN A 89 -38.64 33.65 5.89
N ALA A 90 -38.04 34.24 4.85
CA ALA A 90 -36.71 33.86 4.40
C ALA A 90 -35.69 34.34 5.44
N ILE A 91 -35.27 33.46 6.33
CA ILE A 91 -34.18 33.73 7.29
C ILE A 91 -32.93 34.06 6.47
N LYS A 92 -32.45 35.30 6.59
CA LYS A 92 -31.21 35.74 5.94
C LYS A 92 -30.03 35.36 6.82
N TYR A 93 -28.93 34.94 6.20
CA TYR A 93 -27.70 34.62 6.91
C TYR A 93 -26.64 35.69 6.62
N CYS A 94 -25.85 36.06 7.63
CA CYS A 94 -24.75 36.98 7.44
C CYS A 94 -23.68 36.37 6.54
N THR A 95 -23.31 37.05 5.45
CA THR A 95 -22.28 36.58 4.51
C THR A 95 -20.87 36.55 5.12
N LYS A 96 -20.63 37.25 6.23
CA LYS A 96 -19.33 37.31 6.89
C LYS A 96 -19.15 36.25 7.98
N CYS A 97 -20.18 35.97 8.78
CA CYS A 97 -20.08 35.05 9.92
C CYS A 97 -21.04 33.85 9.88
N GLY A 98 -21.99 33.81 8.94
CA GLY A 98 -23.01 32.75 8.87
C GLY A 98 -24.10 32.82 9.94
N GLY A 99 -24.09 33.84 10.81
CA GLY A 99 -25.12 34.04 11.83
C GLY A 99 -26.49 34.32 11.21
N ALA A 100 -27.55 33.75 11.80
CA ALA A 100 -28.93 33.96 11.38
C ALA A 100 -29.39 35.39 11.73
N ILE A 101 -29.99 36.08 10.76
CA ILE A 101 -30.50 37.43 10.90
C ILE A 101 -32.03 37.33 10.89
N ASN A 102 -32.63 37.64 12.04
CA ASN A 102 -34.04 37.37 12.29
C ASN A 102 -34.95 38.60 12.15
N SER A 103 -34.52 39.68 11.49
CA SER A 103 -35.40 40.84 11.26
C SER A 103 -34.98 41.67 10.07
N GLU A 104 -35.96 42.13 9.30
CA GLU A 104 -35.80 43.03 8.15
C GLU A 104 -35.41 44.46 8.56
N GLU A 105 -35.28 44.75 9.86
CA GLU A 105 -35.01 46.10 10.41
C GLU A 105 -33.60 46.29 11.01
N THR A 106 -32.75 45.26 11.07
CA THR A 106 -31.40 45.42 11.65
C THR A 106 -30.40 45.78 10.55
N LYS A 107 -29.79 46.97 10.63
CA LYS A 107 -28.70 47.40 9.73
C LYS A 107 -27.36 46.71 10.00
N PHE A 108 -27.20 46.12 11.19
CA PHE A 108 -25.97 45.46 11.60
C PHE A 108 -26.28 44.04 12.11
N CYS A 109 -25.44 43.09 11.72
CA CYS A 109 -25.53 41.72 12.20
C CYS A 109 -25.28 41.69 13.73
N PRO A 110 -26.19 41.14 14.54
CA PRO A 110 -26.06 41.13 16.01
C PRO A 110 -24.88 40.28 16.51
N GLU A 111 -24.45 39.29 15.71
CA GLU A 111 -23.36 38.36 16.08
C GLU A 111 -21.97 38.94 15.81
N CYS A 112 -21.80 39.70 14.73
CA CYS A 112 -20.48 40.15 14.29
C CYS A 112 -20.36 41.66 14.02
N GLY A 113 -21.43 42.42 14.25
CA GLY A 113 -21.49 43.87 14.05
C GLY A 113 -21.31 44.34 12.61
N THR A 114 -21.30 43.42 11.63
CA THR A 114 -21.09 43.77 10.22
C THR A 114 -22.37 44.35 9.64
N GLU A 115 -22.24 45.45 8.89
CA GLU A 115 -23.35 46.08 8.20
C GLU A 115 -23.97 45.10 7.18
N ILE A 116 -25.29 44.94 7.26
CA ILE A 116 -26.09 44.08 6.40
C ILE A 116 -26.99 45.01 5.58
N ASN A 117 -26.65 45.11 4.29
CA ASN A 117 -27.32 45.95 3.30
C ASN A 117 -28.48 45.19 2.64
#